data_AF-A0A9X1X105-F1
#
_entry.id   AF-A0A9X1X105-F1
#
_cell.length_a   1.000
_cell.length_b   1.000
_cell.length_c   1.000
_cell.angle_alpha   90.00
_cell.angle_beta   90.00
_cell.angle_gamma   90.00
#
_symmetry.space_group_name_H-M   'P 1'
#
loop_
_entity.id
_entity.type
_entity.pdbx_description
1 polymer ?
#
loop_
_entity_poly.entity_id
_entity_poly.type
_entity_poly.pdbx_seq_one_letter_code
_entity_poly.pdbx_strand_id
1 'polypeptide(L)'
;MKYAIICGSNLFVADRPVITFIEDGQSTEVLHIHSLGNKQHAISDIRRTIINTNLTDLDGHQIMLSDQDYYHSNYRVKRDEHSVSVTNLDGDIVLEITYIGIAEMEKLPESVCARLKALSPAQIIRIKGDFMIGEHHITIDNERMFVDDESYKEAVQTDKDGIKLSCTGLLV
;
A
#
# COMPACT_ATOMS: atom_id res chain seq x y z
N MET A 1 14.93 -7.27 -5.19
CA MET A 1 14.54 -6.12 -6.05
C MET A 1 14.06 -5.04 -5.10
N LYS A 2 14.51 -3.79 -5.21
CA LYS A 2 14.14 -2.74 -4.24
C LYS A 2 12.84 -2.06 -4.66
N TYR A 3 11.91 -1.96 -3.72
CA TYR A 3 10.67 -1.22 -3.84
C TYR A 3 10.76 0.07 -3.05
N ALA A 4 10.18 1.14 -3.57
CA ALA A 4 9.84 2.32 -2.81
C ALA A 4 8.33 2.34 -2.57
N ILE A 5 7.90 2.44 -1.32
CA ILE A 5 6.50 2.48 -0.92
C ILE A 5 6.25 3.83 -0.26
N ILE A 6 5.23 4.54 -0.72
CA ILE A 6 4.88 5.89 -0.28
C ILE A 6 3.54 5.81 0.45
N CYS A 7 3.51 6.24 1.70
CA CYS A 7 2.30 6.36 2.51
C CYS A 7 2.23 7.79 3.06
N GLY A 8 1.35 8.63 2.50
CA GLY A 8 1.39 10.07 2.74
C GLY A 8 2.72 10.69 2.28
N SER A 9 3.40 11.38 3.20
CA SER A 9 4.75 11.95 3.01
C SER A 9 5.89 11.00 3.38
N ASN A 10 5.59 9.80 3.88
CA ASN A 10 6.59 8.82 4.29
C ASN A 10 7.06 7.99 3.08
N LEU A 11 8.35 7.67 3.04
CA LEU A 11 8.98 6.87 1.99
C LEU A 11 9.70 5.67 2.61
N PHE A 12 9.27 4.47 2.25
CA PHE A 12 9.85 3.21 2.71
C PHE A 12 10.58 2.54 1.56
N VAL A 13 11.79 2.07 1.80
CA VAL A 13 12.55 1.27 0.83
C VAL A 13 12.65 -0.14 1.36
N ALA A 14 12.14 -1.11 0.61
CA ALA A 14 12.16 -2.50 1.03
C ALA A 14 12.50 -3.47 -0.08
N ASP A 15 12.98 -4.66 0.30
CA ASP A 15 13.19 -5.75 -0.65
C ASP A 15 11.90 -6.54 -0.93
N ARG A 16 10.85 -6.31 -0.13
CA ARG A 16 9.52 -6.92 -0.25
C ARG A 16 8.42 -5.84 -0.17
N PRO A 17 7.39 -5.88 -1.02
CA PRO A 17 6.26 -4.95 -0.98
C PRO A 17 5.18 -5.46 -0.01
N VAL A 18 5.56 -5.56 1.26
CA VAL A 18 4.73 -6.10 2.34
C VAL A 18 4.52 -5.03 3.41
N ILE A 19 3.31 -4.93 3.93
CA ILE A 19 3.01 -4.22 5.18
C ILE A 19 2.62 -5.25 6.23
N THR A 20 3.33 -5.20 7.35
CA THR A 20 3.10 -6.05 8.51
C THR A 20 2.69 -5.17 9.68
N PHE A 21 1.67 -5.57 10.42
CA PHE A 21 1.30 -4.95 11.69
C PHE A 21 1.76 -5.84 12.84
N ILE A 22 2.39 -5.24 13.85
CA ILE A 22 2.96 -5.91 15.01
C ILE A 22 2.25 -5.39 16.26
N GLU A 23 1.63 -6.32 16.98
CA GLU A 23 0.89 -6.06 18.22
C GLU A 23 1.12 -7.23 19.18
N ASP A 24 1.45 -6.93 20.44
CA ASP A 24 1.68 -7.94 21.49
C ASP A 24 2.66 -9.06 21.10
N GLY A 25 3.67 -8.72 20.30
CA GLY A 25 4.67 -9.68 19.79
C GLY A 25 4.15 -10.62 18.69
N GLN A 26 2.90 -10.48 18.27
CA GLN A 26 2.33 -11.12 17.10
C GLN A 26 2.53 -10.25 15.87
N SER A 27 2.74 -10.89 14.73
CA SER A 27 2.99 -10.24 13.44
C SER A 27 1.93 -10.69 12.45
N THR A 28 1.17 -9.73 11.93
CA THR A 28 0.11 -9.96 10.94
C THR A 28 0.49 -9.31 9.62
N GLU A 29 0.57 -10.10 8.55
CA GLU A 29 0.73 -9.57 7.19
C GLU A 29 -0.60 -8.93 6.76
N VAL A 30 -0.61 -7.61 6.63
CA VAL A 30 -1.80 -6.81 6.32
C VAL A 30 -1.97 -6.64 4.82
N LEU A 31 -0.85 -6.45 4.13
CA LEU A 31 -0.82 -6.22 2.69
C LEU A 31 0.41 -6.89 2.12
N HIS A 32 0.23 -7.61 1.02
CA HIS A 32 1.35 -8.18 0.25
C HIS A 32 1.05 -8.10 -1.23
N ILE A 33 1.92 -7.40 -1.96
CA ILE A 33 1.81 -7.23 -3.41
C ILE A 33 2.71 -8.26 -4.11
N HIS A 34 2.14 -9.38 -4.56
CA HIS A 34 2.89 -10.50 -5.13
C HIS A 34 3.46 -10.20 -6.50
N SER A 35 2.68 -9.50 -7.33
CA SER A 35 3.14 -9.14 -8.67
C SER A 35 2.60 -7.78 -9.09
N LEU A 36 3.44 -7.06 -9.81
CA LEU A 36 3.15 -5.77 -10.39
C LEU A 36 3.04 -6.02 -11.90
N GLY A 37 1.90 -5.67 -12.50
CA GLY A 37 1.63 -5.94 -13.90
C GLY A 37 2.66 -5.24 -14.81
N ASN A 38 3.68 -5.96 -15.27
CA ASN A 38 4.75 -5.39 -16.10
C ASN A 38 4.60 -5.80 -17.58
N LYS A 39 4.82 -4.84 -18.48
CA LYS A 39 4.58 -4.98 -19.93
C LYS A 39 5.54 -5.92 -20.69
N GLN A 40 6.54 -6.54 -20.04
CA GLN A 40 7.75 -6.97 -20.76
C GLN A 40 7.78 -8.34 -21.46
N HIS A 41 6.91 -9.32 -21.20
CA HIS A 41 6.90 -10.57 -22.02
C HIS A 41 5.49 -11.09 -22.29
N ALA A 42 5.05 -10.95 -23.54
CA ALA A 42 3.68 -11.20 -23.98
C ALA A 42 3.61 -12.61 -24.56
N ILE A 43 3.32 -13.61 -23.72
CA ILE A 43 2.94 -14.96 -24.19
C ILE A 43 1.77 -15.57 -23.37
N SER A 44 1.37 -15.02 -22.21
CA SER A 44 0.15 -15.47 -21.50
C SER A 44 -0.69 -14.33 -20.92
N ASP A 45 -2.00 -14.49 -21.02
CA ASP A 45 -3.09 -13.49 -20.89
C ASP A 45 -3.41 -12.99 -19.46
N ILE A 46 -2.51 -13.15 -18.48
CA ILE A 46 -2.81 -12.73 -17.09
C ILE A 46 -1.64 -11.90 -16.53
N ARG A 47 -1.53 -10.66 -17.01
CA ARG A 47 -0.70 -9.61 -16.41
C ARG A 47 -1.57 -8.76 -15.49
N ARG A 48 -1.88 -9.26 -14.31
CA ARG A 48 -2.70 -8.52 -13.35
C ARG A 48 -1.95 -8.35 -12.04
N THR A 49 -2.15 -7.21 -11.41
CA THR A 49 -1.66 -6.95 -10.06
C THR A 49 -2.32 -7.93 -9.10
N ILE A 50 -1.49 -8.71 -8.41
CA ILE A 50 -1.91 -9.69 -7.41
C ILE A 50 -1.60 -9.12 -6.03
N ILE A 51 -2.64 -8.90 -5.22
CA ILE A 51 -2.52 -8.33 -3.88
C ILE A 51 -3.29 -9.23 -2.93
N ASN A 52 -2.68 -9.58 -1.80
CA ASN A 52 -3.37 -10.15 -0.66
C ASN A 52 -3.54 -9.08 0.41
N THR A 53 -4.73 -9.03 1.02
CA THR A 53 -5.07 -8.12 2.10
C THR A 53 -5.61 -8.89 3.29
N ASN A 54 -5.28 -8.42 4.49
CA ASN A 54 -5.89 -8.82 5.75
C ASN A 54 -6.20 -7.55 6.56
N LEU A 55 -7.25 -6.86 6.13
CA LEU A 55 -7.79 -5.64 6.73
C LEU A 55 -9.31 -5.65 6.59
N THR A 56 -9.99 -4.80 7.36
CA THR A 56 -11.44 -4.57 7.23
C THR A 56 -11.72 -3.12 6.86
N ASP A 57 -12.88 -2.85 6.30
CA ASP A 57 -13.40 -1.47 6.26
C ASP A 57 -13.81 -1.01 7.68
N LEU A 58 -14.29 0.23 7.79
CA LEU A 58 -14.72 0.84 9.05
C LEU A 58 -16.00 0.19 9.63
N ASP A 59 -16.76 -0.54 8.81
CA ASP A 59 -17.94 -1.29 9.24
C ASP A 59 -17.60 -2.73 9.67
N GLY A 60 -16.31 -3.11 9.59
CA GLY A 60 -15.81 -4.44 9.96
C GLY A 60 -15.94 -5.49 8.86
N HIS A 61 -16.26 -5.12 7.62
CA HIS A 61 -16.27 -6.06 6.50
C HIS A 61 -14.85 -6.40 6.07
N GLN A 62 -14.54 -7.70 6.04
CA GLN A 62 -13.23 -8.17 5.62
C GLN A 62 -12.98 -7.88 4.14
N ILE A 63 -11.86 -7.22 3.86
CA ILE A 63 -11.38 -6.97 2.49
C ILE A 63 -10.39 -8.07 2.14
N MET A 64 -10.83 -9.00 1.28
CA MET A 64 -9.99 -10.05 0.72
C MET A 64 -9.84 -9.84 -0.78
N LEU A 65 -8.67 -9.41 -1.20
CA LEU A 65 -8.35 -9.32 -2.62
C LEU A 65 -7.78 -10.65 -3.12
N SER A 66 -8.36 -11.16 -4.21
CA SER A 66 -7.80 -12.26 -5.01
C SER A 66 -7.86 -11.93 -6.50
N ASP A 67 -7.16 -12.71 -7.34
CA ASP A 67 -6.97 -12.43 -8.77
C ASP A 67 -8.26 -12.38 -9.60
N GLN A 68 -9.31 -13.03 -9.14
CA GLN A 68 -10.59 -13.13 -9.85
C GLN A 68 -11.74 -12.45 -9.13
N ASP A 69 -11.46 -11.78 -8.02
CA ASP A 69 -12.45 -11.19 -7.14
C ASP A 69 -12.69 -9.72 -7.52
N TYR A 70 -13.78 -9.50 -8.25
CA TYR A 70 -14.27 -8.18 -8.68
C TYR A 70 -15.60 -7.81 -8.05
N TYR A 71 -16.38 -8.78 -7.59
CA TYR A 71 -17.73 -8.58 -7.06
C TYR A 71 -17.80 -9.10 -5.63
N HIS A 72 -17.94 -8.18 -4.68
CA HIS A 72 -18.21 -8.50 -3.29
C HIS A 72 -19.52 -7.82 -2.89
N SER A 73 -20.22 -8.40 -1.91
CA SER A 73 -21.45 -7.81 -1.40
C SER A 73 -21.21 -6.50 -0.65
N ASN A 74 -20.00 -6.31 -0.12
CA ASN A 74 -19.69 -5.25 0.85
C ASN A 74 -18.70 -4.20 0.32
N TYR A 75 -18.06 -4.44 -0.83
CA TYR A 75 -17.11 -3.50 -1.43
C TYR A 75 -16.98 -3.74 -2.94
N ARG A 76 -16.36 -2.78 -3.61
CA ARG A 76 -16.08 -2.81 -5.05
C ARG A 76 -14.59 -2.76 -5.27
N VAL A 77 -14.11 -3.53 -6.25
CA VAL A 77 -12.70 -3.52 -6.64
C VAL A 77 -12.57 -3.05 -8.09
N LYS A 78 -11.83 -1.96 -8.28
CA LYS A 78 -11.44 -1.45 -9.59
C LYS A 78 -9.96 -1.72 -9.80
N ARG A 79 -9.60 -2.33 -10.92
CA ARG A 79 -8.21 -2.56 -11.33
C ARG A 79 -7.98 -1.89 -12.68
N ASP A 80 -6.94 -1.09 -12.77
CA ASP A 80 -6.44 -0.54 -14.03
C ASP A 80 -4.96 -0.87 -14.23
N GLU A 81 -4.33 -0.32 -15.27
CA GLU A 81 -2.92 -0.60 -15.58
C GLU A 81 -1.97 -0.14 -14.47
N HIS A 82 -2.34 0.91 -13.74
CA HIS A 82 -1.49 1.61 -12.79
C HIS A 82 -2.02 1.59 -11.37
N SER A 83 -3.21 1.02 -11.12
CA SER A 83 -3.81 1.05 -9.79
C SER A 83 -4.73 -0.12 -9.50
N VAL A 84 -4.86 -0.40 -8.20
CA VAL A 84 -5.94 -1.20 -7.63
C VAL A 84 -6.61 -0.36 -6.56
N SER A 85 -7.90 -0.15 -6.70
CA SER A 85 -8.72 0.64 -5.78
C SER A 85 -9.87 -0.22 -5.25
N VAL A 86 -10.04 -0.19 -3.94
CA VAL A 86 -11.12 -0.83 -3.19
C VAL A 86 -11.95 0.28 -2.57
N THR A 87 -13.24 0.29 -2.86
CA THR A 87 -14.18 1.23 -2.23
C THR A 87 -15.29 0.48 -1.51
N ASN A 88 -15.79 1.05 -0.41
CA ASN A 88 -17.01 0.55 0.24
C ASN A 88 -18.24 0.76 -0.69
N LEU A 89 -19.43 0.40 -0.21
CA LEU A 89 -20.67 0.57 -0.99
C LEU A 89 -21.08 2.04 -1.18
N ASP A 90 -20.67 2.91 -0.27
CA ASP A 90 -20.90 4.36 -0.32
C ASP A 90 -19.96 5.08 -1.29
N GLY A 91 -18.87 4.43 -1.68
CA GLY A 91 -17.89 4.91 -2.65
C GLY A 91 -16.60 5.47 -2.04
N ASP A 92 -16.45 5.43 -0.72
CA ASP A 92 -15.23 5.84 -0.02
C ASP A 92 -14.10 4.85 -0.26
N ILE A 93 -12.87 5.36 -0.37
CA ILE A 93 -11.68 4.55 -0.63
C ILE A 93 -11.25 3.85 0.66
N VAL A 94 -11.38 2.52 0.68
CA VAL A 94 -10.85 1.68 1.75
C VAL A 94 -9.35 1.45 1.53
N LEU A 95 -8.95 1.15 0.29
CA LEU A 95 -7.55 0.93 -0.08
C LEU A 95 -7.32 1.33 -1.54
N GLU A 96 -6.30 2.14 -1.81
CA GLU A 96 -5.81 2.45 -3.14
C GLU A 96 -4.31 2.20 -3.21
N ILE A 97 -3.89 1.37 -4.16
CA ILE A 97 -2.50 1.08 -4.45
C ILE A 97 -2.22 1.56 -5.87
N THR A 98 -1.33 2.53 -6.02
CA THR A 98 -0.96 3.14 -7.30
C THR A 98 0.51 2.90 -7.61
N TYR A 99 0.82 2.52 -8.84
CA TYR A 99 2.17 2.46 -9.37
C TYR A 99 2.56 3.82 -9.90
N ILE A 100 3.69 4.33 -9.43
CA ILE A 100 4.18 5.64 -9.86
C ILE A 100 5.26 5.42 -10.93
N GLY A 101 4.91 5.81 -12.15
CA GLY A 101 5.88 5.87 -13.25
C GLY A 101 6.88 7.03 -13.06
N ILE A 102 7.97 7.02 -13.82
CA ILE A 102 9.00 8.08 -13.78
C ILE A 102 8.38 9.47 -14.02
N ALA A 103 7.44 9.59 -14.97
CA ALA A 103 6.77 10.86 -15.27
C ALA A 103 5.87 11.35 -14.13
N GLU A 104 5.35 10.44 -13.30
CA GLU A 104 4.50 10.78 -12.15
C GLU A 104 5.34 11.05 -10.90
N MET A 105 6.53 10.46 -10.80
CA MET A 105 7.49 10.72 -9.72
C MET A 105 7.83 12.21 -9.62
N GLU A 106 7.86 12.93 -10.74
CA GLU A 106 8.13 14.38 -10.76
C GLU A 106 7.00 15.23 -10.17
N LYS A 107 5.80 14.66 -9.99
CA LYS A 107 4.65 15.32 -9.35
C LYS A 107 4.62 15.11 -7.83
N LEU A 108 5.51 14.28 -7.29
CA LEU A 108 5.63 14.06 -5.85
C LEU A 108 6.29 15.28 -5.18
N PRO A 109 6.12 15.45 -3.85
CA PRO A 109 6.86 16.46 -3.09
C PRO A 109 8.35 16.39 -3.38
N GLU A 110 9.01 17.54 -3.51
CA GLU A 110 10.41 17.65 -3.92
C GLU A 110 11.33 16.78 -3.04
N SER A 111 11.09 16.77 -1.73
CA SER A 111 11.83 15.94 -0.77
C SER A 111 11.73 14.45 -1.09
N VAL A 112 10.55 13.94 -1.43
CA VAL A 112 10.31 12.54 -1.81
C VAL A 112 10.96 12.25 -3.17
N CYS A 113 10.78 13.13 -4.15
CA CYS A 113 11.36 12.98 -5.49
C CYS A 113 12.90 12.93 -5.45
N ALA A 114 13.55 13.82 -4.69
CA ALA A 114 14.99 13.83 -4.51
C ALA A 114 15.49 12.51 -3.87
N ARG A 115 14.77 12.00 -2.86
CA ARG A 115 15.09 10.73 -2.21
C ARG A 115 14.93 9.54 -3.18
N LEU A 116 13.85 9.48 -3.95
CA LEU A 116 13.62 8.44 -4.95
C LEU A 116 14.71 8.42 -6.02
N LYS A 117 15.13 9.59 -6.51
CA LYS A 117 16.26 9.71 -7.47
C LYS A 117 17.56 9.15 -6.89
N ALA A 118 17.87 9.50 -5.63
CA ALA A 118 19.07 9.00 -4.95
C ALA A 118 19.05 7.48 -4.71
N LEU A 119 17.89 6.92 -4.37
CA LEU A 119 17.72 5.51 -4.06
C LEU A 119 17.58 4.63 -5.31
N SER A 120 17.05 5.19 -6.40
CA SER A 120 16.78 4.51 -7.67
C SER A 120 16.10 3.15 -7.49
N PRO A 121 14.92 3.11 -6.82
CA PRO A 121 14.17 1.87 -6.62
C PRO A 121 13.72 1.30 -7.97
N ALA A 122 13.58 -0.03 -8.04
CA ALA A 122 13.11 -0.68 -9.26
C ALA A 122 11.64 -0.36 -9.55
N GLN A 123 10.83 -0.23 -8.49
CA GLN A 123 9.40 0.11 -8.59
C GLN A 123 8.99 1.04 -7.45
N ILE A 124 8.06 1.94 -7.75
CA ILE A 124 7.54 2.94 -6.82
C ILE A 124 6.03 2.71 -6.67
N ILE A 125 5.57 2.54 -5.44
CA ILE A 125 4.20 2.20 -5.08
C ILE A 125 3.72 3.29 -4.13
N ARG A 126 2.52 3.80 -4.35
CA ARG A 126 1.81 4.67 -3.41
C ARG A 126 0.63 3.92 -2.83
N ILE A 127 0.45 4.03 -1.54
CA ILE A 127 -0.66 3.44 -0.81
C ILE A 127 -1.46 4.59 -0.18
N LYS A 128 -2.77 4.52 -0.32
CA LYS A 128 -3.76 5.33 0.40
C LYS A 128 -4.86 4.43 0.89
N GLY A 129 -5.64 4.89 1.84
CA GLY A 129 -6.80 4.15 2.31
C GLY A 129 -7.28 4.62 3.66
N ASP A 130 -8.43 4.09 4.03
CA ASP A 130 -9.07 4.30 5.31
C ASP A 130 -9.68 2.97 5.75
N PHE A 131 -9.01 2.28 6.68
CA PHE A 131 -9.29 0.88 6.99
C PHE A 131 -8.89 0.51 8.42
N MET A 132 -9.35 -0.64 8.89
CA MET A 132 -9.02 -1.19 10.20
C MET A 132 -8.06 -2.37 10.07
N ILE A 133 -7.13 -2.48 11.04
CA ILE A 133 -6.31 -3.68 11.29
C ILE A 133 -6.55 -4.10 12.74
N GLY A 134 -7.29 -5.19 12.94
CA GLY A 134 -7.73 -5.55 14.29
C GLY A 134 -8.60 -4.45 14.87
N GLU A 135 -8.19 -3.85 15.98
CA GLU A 135 -8.89 -2.72 16.63
C GLU A 135 -8.33 -1.35 16.22
N HIS A 136 -7.29 -1.32 15.38
CA HIS A 136 -6.59 -0.07 15.03
C HIS A 136 -7.08 0.53 13.72
N HIS A 137 -7.33 1.83 13.74
CA HIS A 137 -7.76 2.60 12.59
C HIS A 137 -6.55 3.16 11.82
N ILE A 138 -6.46 2.89 10.53
CA ILE A 138 -5.37 3.33 9.68
C ILE A 138 -5.92 4.24 8.59
N THR A 139 -5.46 5.49 8.58
CA THR A 139 -5.78 6.44 7.52
C THR A 139 -4.50 6.88 6.83
N ILE A 140 -4.44 6.72 5.51
CA ILE A 140 -3.32 7.14 4.68
C ILE A 140 -3.86 8.02 3.57
N ASP A 141 -3.55 9.31 3.64
CA ASP A 141 -3.92 10.28 2.63
C ASP A 141 -2.72 10.68 1.76
N ASN A 142 -2.82 11.82 1.06
CA ASN A 142 -1.74 12.30 0.20
C ASN A 142 -0.51 12.82 0.96
N GLU A 143 -0.68 13.26 2.20
CA GLU A 143 0.30 13.99 3.00
C GLU A 143 0.74 13.24 4.26
N ARG A 144 -0.17 12.46 4.87
CA ARG A 144 -0.02 11.92 6.20
C ARG A 144 -0.49 10.48 6.26
N MET A 145 0.06 9.79 7.24
CA MET A 145 -0.40 8.49 7.69
C MET A 145 -0.77 8.63 9.17
N PHE A 146 -1.87 8.00 9.57
CA PHE A 146 -2.35 7.93 10.94
C PHE A 146 -2.54 6.48 11.34
N VAL A 147 -2.24 6.20 12.62
CA VAL A 147 -2.65 4.97 13.31
C VAL A 147 -3.42 5.42 14.54
N ASP A 148 -4.70 5.08 14.59
CA ASP A 148 -5.74 5.64 15.44
C ASP A 148 -5.83 7.16 15.29
N ASP A 149 -5.08 7.91 16.11
CA ASP A 149 -5.02 9.38 16.05
C ASP A 149 -3.57 9.91 15.95
N GLU A 150 -2.58 9.02 15.98
CA GLU A 150 -1.17 9.39 15.98
C GLU A 150 -0.67 9.61 14.54
N SER A 151 -0.12 10.80 14.27
CA SER A 151 0.31 11.20 12.94
C SER A 151 1.78 10.87 12.68
N TYR A 152 2.06 10.23 11.56
CA TYR A 152 3.41 9.90 11.10
C TYR A 152 3.74 10.70 9.84
N LYS A 153 4.84 11.47 9.89
CA LYS A 153 5.30 12.32 8.79
C LYS A 153 6.79 12.18 8.53
N GLU A 154 7.15 12.35 7.25
CA GLU A 154 8.50 12.55 6.74
C GLU A 154 9.54 11.46 7.04
N ALA A 155 9.11 10.27 7.47
CA ALA A 155 10.00 9.14 7.71
C ALA A 155 10.58 8.62 6.39
N VAL A 156 11.91 8.43 6.34
CA VAL A 156 12.57 7.56 5.36
C VAL A 156 13.12 6.37 6.09
N GLN A 157 12.66 5.19 5.70
CA GLN A 157 13.10 3.97 6.32
C GLN A 157 13.53 2.97 5.27
N THR A 158 14.47 2.12 5.65
CA THR A 158 14.98 1.04 4.80
C THR A 158 15.03 -0.23 5.63
N ASP A 159 14.19 -1.20 5.27
CA ASP A 159 14.14 -2.52 5.90
C ASP A 159 14.09 -3.59 4.80
N LYS A 160 14.72 -4.73 5.01
CA LYS A 160 14.67 -5.86 4.08
C LYS A 160 13.30 -6.54 4.06
N ASP A 161 12.57 -6.52 5.18
CA ASP A 161 11.37 -7.36 5.35
C ASP A 161 10.06 -6.71 4.90
N GLY A 162 10.06 -5.41 4.59
CA GLY A 162 8.86 -4.64 4.27
C GLY A 162 8.64 -3.49 5.25
N ILE A 163 7.42 -2.96 5.30
CA ILE A 163 6.99 -1.96 6.28
C ILE A 163 6.48 -2.70 7.52
N LYS A 164 6.96 -2.32 8.70
CA LYS A 164 6.47 -2.82 9.99
C LYS A 164 5.79 -1.67 10.74
N LEU A 165 4.49 -1.85 10.99
CA LEU A 165 3.64 -0.93 11.74
C LEU A 165 3.33 -1.54 13.11
N SER A 166 2.98 -0.69 14.06
CA SER A 166 2.47 -1.04 15.39
C SER A 166 1.52 0.05 15.87
N CYS A 167 0.81 -0.19 16.97
CA CYS A 167 0.00 0.81 17.66
C CYS A 167 0.81 2.04 18.10
N THR A 168 2.11 1.87 18.36
CA THR A 168 3.04 2.98 18.68
C THR A 168 3.68 3.61 17.46
N GLY A 169 3.32 3.13 16.27
CA GLY A 169 3.80 3.64 14.99
C GLY A 169 4.74 2.70 14.25
N LEU A 170 5.60 3.28 13.43
CA LEU A 170 6.53 2.55 12.58
C LEU A 170 7.67 1.92 13.38
N LEU A 171 7.90 0.63 13.17
CA LEU A 171 8.99 -0.13 13.75
C LEU A 171 10.15 -0.24 12.76
N VAL A 172 11.38 -0.14 13.26
CA VAL A 172 12.65 -0.22 12.50
C VAL A 172 13.32 -1.55 12.74
#